data_AF-A0A1V3IR26-F1
#
_entry.id   AF-A0A1V3IR26-F1
#
_cell.length_a   1.000
_cell.length_b   1.000
_cell.length_c   1.000
_cell.angle_alpha   90.00
_cell.angle_beta   90.00
_cell.angle_gamma   90.00
#
_symmetry.space_group_name_H-M   'P 1'
#
loop_
_entity.id
_entity.type
_entity.pdbx_description
1 polymer ?
#
loop_
_entity_poly.entity_id
_entity_poly.type
_entity_poly.pdbx_seq_one_letter_code
_entity_poly.pdbx_strand_id
1 'polypeptide(L)'
;MTGGNKTVSVLGSINDTTASNRTIGTGGTLQEKIVGLAQRVSDEKNKLVAPLSYVGSEGQNIFRLLEDTIQLLGEVASAVATHTHRGSPPPDQSGAFSSQSSKAQTIKSKLAPLIE
;
A
#
# COMPACT_ATOMS: atom_id res chain seq x y z
N MET A 1 7.46 -7.36 36.21
CA MET A 1 7.69 -8.28 35.07
C MET A 1 6.94 -9.57 35.38
N THR A 2 6.08 -10.05 34.49
CA THR A 2 5.51 -11.41 34.59
C THR A 2 6.45 -12.37 33.88
N GLY A 3 7.02 -13.34 34.60
CA GLY A 3 7.92 -14.36 34.07
C GLY A 3 7.21 -15.49 33.30
N GLY A 4 6.12 -15.17 32.59
CA GLY A 4 5.25 -16.15 31.94
C GLY A 4 4.12 -15.49 31.14
N ASN A 5 3.11 -16.29 30.79
CA ASN A 5 2.01 -15.85 29.92
C ASN A 5 0.99 -14.98 30.68
N LYS A 6 0.45 -13.96 30.00
CA LYS A 6 -0.68 -13.15 30.48
C LYS A 6 -1.87 -13.33 29.55
N THR A 7 -2.97 -13.86 30.07
CA THR A 7 -4.24 -14.03 29.35
C THR A 7 -5.32 -13.16 29.99
N VAL A 8 -6.15 -12.52 29.18
CA VAL A 8 -7.29 -11.71 29.63
C VAL A 8 -8.52 -12.11 28.81
N SER A 9 -9.60 -12.50 29.49
CA SER A 9 -10.89 -12.83 28.88
C SER A 9 -11.99 -12.02 29.55
N VAL A 10 -12.82 -11.35 28.76
CA VAL A 10 -13.89 -10.46 29.25
C VAL A 10 -15.16 -10.76 28.44
N LEU A 11 -16.29 -10.97 29.11
CA LEU A 11 -17.58 -11.23 28.46
C LEU A 11 -18.27 -9.95 27.97
N GLY A 12 -17.98 -8.83 28.63
CA GLY A 12 -18.45 -7.49 28.25
C GLY A 12 -17.39 -6.67 27.51
N SER A 13 -17.47 -5.36 27.65
CA SER A 13 -16.57 -4.42 26.98
C SER A 13 -15.24 -4.21 27.72
N ILE A 14 -14.21 -3.83 26.98
CA ILE A 14 -12.95 -3.31 27.51
C ILE A 14 -12.80 -1.86 27.05
N ASN A 15 -12.55 -0.94 28.00
CA ASN A 15 -12.23 0.46 27.74
C ASN A 15 -10.85 0.76 28.32
N ASP A 16 -9.91 1.18 27.48
CA ASP A 16 -8.53 1.52 27.87
C ASP A 16 -8.26 2.97 27.42
N THR A 17 -7.89 3.84 28.35
CA THR A 17 -7.70 5.27 28.10
C THR A 17 -6.54 5.79 28.94
N THR A 18 -5.70 6.62 28.33
CA THR A 18 -4.57 7.30 28.98
C THR A 18 -4.65 8.79 28.68
N ALA A 19 -4.28 9.62 29.65
CA ALA A 19 -4.21 11.08 29.46
C ALA A 19 -2.97 11.52 28.66
N SER A 20 -2.02 10.62 28.46
CA SER A 20 -0.75 10.88 27.79
C SER A 20 -0.32 9.68 26.95
N ASN A 21 0.97 9.60 26.62
CA ASN A 21 1.52 8.64 25.67
C ASN A 21 1.26 7.18 26.06
N ARG A 22 0.81 6.37 25.08
CA ARG A 22 0.79 4.91 25.16
C ARG A 22 1.80 4.33 24.17
N THR A 23 2.74 3.54 24.69
CA THR A 23 3.70 2.79 23.87
C THR A 23 3.43 1.30 24.01
N ILE A 24 3.27 0.60 22.88
CA ILE A 24 3.10 -0.85 22.84
C ILE A 24 4.31 -1.43 22.10
N GLY A 25 5.00 -2.38 22.72
CA GLY A 25 6.12 -3.11 22.13
C GLY A 25 5.86 -4.60 22.13
N THR A 26 6.23 -5.29 21.06
CA THR A 26 6.10 -6.74 20.93
C THR A 26 7.40 -7.26 20.33
N GLY A 27 8.06 -8.20 21.02
CA GLY A 27 9.32 -8.80 20.53
C GLY A 27 9.10 -9.90 19.48
N GLY A 28 7.89 -10.43 19.38
CA GLY A 28 7.45 -11.39 18.36
C GLY A 28 6.32 -10.82 17.49
N THR A 29 5.38 -11.67 17.10
CA THR A 29 4.24 -11.28 16.26
C THR A 29 3.11 -10.65 17.09
N LEU A 30 2.58 -9.52 16.62
CA LEU A 30 1.30 -8.96 17.07
C LEU A 30 0.20 -9.39 16.09
N GLN A 31 -0.86 -10.04 16.57
CA GLN A 31 -2.03 -10.44 15.78
C GLN A 31 -3.30 -9.86 16.39
N GLU A 32 -4.05 -9.09 15.59
CA GLU A 32 -5.34 -8.52 15.96
C GLU A 32 -6.44 -9.20 15.13
N LYS A 33 -7.43 -9.81 15.78
CA LYS A 33 -8.59 -10.44 15.11
C LYS A 33 -9.85 -9.67 15.51
N ILE A 34 -10.48 -9.03 14.54
CA ILE A 34 -11.62 -8.13 14.76
C ILE A 34 -12.73 -8.56 13.81
N VAL A 35 -13.90 -8.90 14.36
CA VAL A 35 -15.08 -9.28 13.55
C VAL A 35 -15.77 -8.05 12.97
N GLY A 36 -15.83 -6.97 13.75
CA GLY A 36 -16.45 -5.71 13.37
C GLY A 36 -15.46 -4.69 12.79
N LEU A 37 -15.67 -3.43 13.14
CA LEU A 37 -14.84 -2.32 12.68
C LEU A 37 -13.50 -2.25 13.43
N ALA A 38 -12.40 -2.18 12.67
CA ALA A 38 -11.12 -1.69 13.14
C ALA A 38 -10.96 -0.21 12.74
N GLN A 39 -10.85 0.70 13.69
CA GLN A 39 -10.72 2.14 13.42
C GLN A 39 -9.50 2.72 14.14
N ARG A 40 -8.67 3.47 13.40
CA ARG A 40 -7.58 4.29 13.95
C ARG A 40 -7.78 5.74 13.51
N VAL A 41 -8.04 6.63 14.47
CA VAL A 41 -8.23 8.06 14.23
C VAL A 41 -7.06 8.80 14.87
N SER A 42 -6.41 9.66 14.09
CA SER A 42 -5.33 10.52 14.54
C SER A 42 -5.54 11.89 13.90
N ASP A 43 -5.46 12.94 14.70
CA ASP A 43 -5.55 14.32 14.22
C ASP A 43 -4.25 14.78 13.53
N GLU A 44 -3.18 14.00 13.65
CA GLU A 44 -1.87 14.33 13.09
C GLU A 44 -1.41 13.32 12.03
N LYS A 45 -1.15 12.07 12.42
CA LYS A 45 -0.45 11.11 11.56
C LYS A 45 -0.65 9.66 11.98
N ASN A 46 -1.05 8.85 11.00
CA ASN A 46 -0.84 7.40 11.06
C ASN A 46 0.43 7.04 10.28
N LYS A 47 1.36 6.33 10.93
CA LYS A 47 2.60 5.86 10.30
C LYS A 47 2.70 4.34 10.43
N LEU A 48 2.70 3.65 9.29
CA LEU A 48 2.88 2.20 9.16
C LEU A 48 4.15 1.98 8.34
N VAL A 49 5.15 1.30 8.90
CA VAL A 49 6.45 1.07 8.25
C VAL A 49 6.81 -0.39 8.37
N ALA A 50 6.97 -1.05 7.23
CA ALA A 50 7.40 -2.42 7.11
C ALA A 50 8.17 -2.61 5.79
N PRO A 51 9.06 -3.61 5.69
CA PRO A 51 9.68 -3.97 4.42
C PRO A 51 8.67 -4.44 3.37
N LEU A 52 7.67 -5.22 3.79
CA LEU A 52 6.57 -5.72 2.97
C LEU A 52 5.24 -5.29 3.58
N SER A 53 4.26 -4.97 2.74
CA SER A 53 2.96 -4.49 3.16
C SER A 53 1.82 -5.16 2.38
N TYR A 54 0.77 -5.51 3.13
CA TYR A 54 -0.49 -6.01 2.62
C TYR A 54 -1.65 -5.19 3.16
N VAL A 55 -2.45 -4.61 2.28
CA VAL A 55 -3.70 -3.95 2.65
C VAL A 55 -4.76 -4.39 1.65
N GLY A 56 -5.81 -5.07 2.12
CA GLY A 56 -6.89 -5.55 1.27
C GLY A 56 -7.58 -6.79 1.84
N SER A 57 -8.20 -7.59 0.97
CA SER A 57 -8.87 -8.86 1.32
C SER A 57 -7.98 -10.05 1.00
N GLU A 58 -8.38 -11.27 1.33
CA GLU A 58 -7.68 -12.48 0.85
C GLU A 58 -7.52 -12.46 -0.68
N GLY A 59 -6.29 -12.64 -1.16
CA GLY A 59 -5.96 -12.65 -2.58
C GLY A 59 -5.93 -11.29 -3.29
N GLN A 60 -6.38 -10.20 -2.65
CA GLN A 60 -6.34 -8.86 -3.22
C GLN A 60 -5.55 -7.89 -2.35
N ASN A 61 -4.35 -7.54 -2.81
CA ASN A 61 -3.54 -6.48 -2.20
C ASN A 61 -3.72 -5.17 -2.97
N ILE A 62 -4.11 -4.09 -2.30
CA ILE A 62 -4.28 -2.76 -2.89
C ILE A 62 -2.97 -2.26 -3.51
N PHE A 63 -1.82 -2.61 -2.94
CA PHE A 63 -0.54 -2.21 -3.52
C PHE A 63 -0.25 -2.92 -4.85
N ARG A 64 -0.74 -4.15 -5.06
CA ARG A 64 -0.70 -4.81 -6.37
C ARG A 64 -1.60 -4.11 -7.37
N LEU A 65 -2.82 -3.72 -6.99
CA LEU A 65 -3.69 -2.94 -7.86
C LEU A 65 -3.07 -1.60 -8.28
N LEU A 66 -2.36 -0.95 -7.35
CA LEU A 66 -1.61 0.26 -7.65
C LEU A 66 -0.45 -0.02 -8.61
N GLU A 67 0.30 -1.11 -8.41
CA GLU A 67 1.36 -1.56 -9.32
C GLU A 67 0.84 -1.80 -10.74
N ASP A 68 -0.27 -2.53 -10.88
CA ASP A 68 -0.93 -2.81 -12.16
C ASP A 68 -1.43 -1.53 -12.83
N THR A 69 -1.95 -0.59 -12.05
CA THR A 69 -2.38 0.72 -12.56
C THR A 69 -1.18 1.52 -13.10
N ILE A 70 -0.05 1.52 -12.40
CA ILE A 70 1.18 2.19 -12.87
C ILE A 70 1.69 1.53 -14.16
N GLN A 71 1.66 0.19 -14.22
CA GLN A 71 2.03 -0.57 -15.40
C GLN A 71 1.14 -0.19 -16.60
N LEU A 72 -0.18 -0.21 -16.42
CA LEU A 72 -1.15 0.13 -17.45
C LEU A 72 -0.94 1.56 -17.97
N LEU A 73 -0.63 2.52 -17.08
CA LEU A 73 -0.29 3.89 -17.49
C LEU A 73 0.96 3.93 -18.40
N GLY A 74 1.98 3.13 -18.09
CA GLY A 74 3.19 3.02 -18.91
C GLY A 74 2.93 2.40 -20.28
N GLU A 75 2.04 1.41 -20.34
CA GLU A 75 1.59 0.76 -21.58
C GLU A 75 0.78 1.71 -22.45
N VAL A 76 -0.18 2.43 -21.87
CA VAL A 76 -0.95 3.47 -22.57
C VAL A 76 -0.01 4.54 -23.13
N ALA A 77 0.93 5.04 -22.34
CA ALA A 77 1.90 6.03 -22.82
C ALA A 77 2.74 5.49 -23.99
N SER A 78 3.17 4.22 -23.95
CA SER A 78 3.89 3.57 -25.05
C SER A 78 3.02 3.44 -26.31
N ALA A 79 1.76 3.08 -26.15
CA ALA A 79 0.81 2.97 -27.27
C ALA A 79 0.57 4.34 -27.92
N VAL A 80 0.41 5.40 -27.12
CA VAL A 80 0.24 6.76 -27.62
C VAL A 80 1.52 7.28 -28.29
N ALA A 81 2.71 6.95 -27.79
CA ALA A 81 3.97 7.35 -28.40
C ALA A 81 4.14 6.87 -29.85
N THR A 82 3.49 5.74 -30.18
CA THR A 82 3.65 5.04 -31.46
C THR A 82 2.38 5.02 -32.30
N HIS A 83 1.30 5.64 -31.84
CA HIS A 83 0.04 5.65 -32.59
C HIS A 83 0.17 6.44 -33.89
N THR A 84 -0.51 5.98 -34.93
CA THR A 84 -0.52 6.62 -36.25
C THR A 84 -1.93 6.55 -36.86
N HIS A 85 -2.23 7.45 -37.80
CA HIS A 85 -3.47 7.42 -38.57
C HIS A 85 -3.15 7.14 -40.04
N ARG A 86 -3.41 5.90 -40.50
CA ARG A 86 -3.31 5.46 -41.92
C ARG A 86 -2.13 6.09 -42.69
N GLY A 87 -0.91 5.93 -42.16
CA GLY A 87 0.32 6.38 -42.81
C GLY A 87 0.84 7.75 -42.39
N SER A 88 0.17 8.45 -41.46
CA SER A 88 0.76 9.62 -40.81
C SER A 88 2.00 9.22 -39.98
N PRO A 89 2.96 10.13 -39.78
CA PRO A 89 3.99 9.90 -38.77
C PRO A 89 3.37 9.77 -37.37
N PRO A 90 4.11 9.19 -36.40
CA PRO A 90 3.77 9.29 -34.98
C PRO A 90 3.64 10.76 -34.53
N PRO A 91 3.08 11.01 -33.34
CA PRO A 91 2.89 12.36 -32.84
C PRO A 91 4.23 13.09 -32.65
N ASP A 92 4.20 14.41 -32.82
CA ASP A 92 5.36 15.28 -32.52
C ASP A 92 5.83 15.11 -31.07
N GLN A 93 4.92 14.72 -30.15
CA GLN A 93 5.19 14.47 -28.74
C GLN A 93 5.59 13.01 -28.43
N SER A 94 5.87 12.16 -29.44
CA SER A 94 6.23 10.75 -29.24
C SER A 94 7.36 10.54 -28.21
N GLY A 95 8.38 11.40 -28.22
CA GLY A 95 9.47 11.37 -27.24
C GLY A 95 9.02 11.66 -25.81
N ALA A 96 8.04 12.55 -25.63
CA ALA A 96 7.47 12.87 -24.33
C ALA A 96 6.68 11.68 -23.77
N PHE A 97 5.85 11.03 -24.60
CA PHE A 97 5.09 9.84 -24.21
C PHE A 97 6.01 8.65 -23.89
N SER A 98 7.07 8.46 -24.68
CA SER A 98 8.09 7.43 -24.39
C SER A 98 8.76 7.67 -23.03
N SER A 99 9.10 8.93 -22.73
CA SER A 99 9.67 9.32 -21.43
C SER A 99 8.69 9.08 -20.28
N GLN A 100 7.39 9.30 -20.48
CA GLN A 100 6.35 9.00 -19.49
C GLN A 100 6.21 7.50 -19.23
N SER A 101 6.30 6.67 -20.28
CA SER A 101 6.33 5.21 -20.15
C SER A 101 7.52 4.74 -19.29
N SER A 102 8.73 5.22 -19.57
CA SER A 102 9.92 4.93 -18.75
C SER A 102 9.79 5.43 -17.31
N LYS A 103 9.15 6.59 -17.09
CA LYS A 103 8.87 7.10 -15.75
C LYS A 103 7.91 6.18 -14.99
N ALA A 104 6.87 5.66 -15.63
CA ALA A 104 5.96 4.71 -15.01
C ALA A 104 6.70 3.43 -14.56
N GLN A 105 7.57 2.88 -15.40
CA GLN A 105 8.41 1.72 -15.04
C GLN A 105 9.32 2.01 -13.84
N THR A 106 9.88 3.23 -13.77
CA THR A 106 10.71 3.67 -12.63
C THR A 106 9.92 3.81 -11.33
N ILE A 107 8.65 4.25 -11.40
CA ILE A 107 7.79 4.33 -10.21
C ILE A 107 7.41 2.91 -9.77
N LYS A 108 7.05 2.04 -10.71
CA LYS A 108 6.75 0.63 -10.45
C LYS A 108 7.90 -0.08 -9.75
N SER A 109 9.14 0.11 -10.20
CA SER A 109 10.31 -0.54 -9.58
C SER A 109 10.58 -0.10 -8.14
N LYS A 110 10.07 1.08 -7.72
CA LYS A 110 10.13 1.53 -6.32
C LYS A 110 9.02 0.93 -5.46
N LEU A 111 7.85 0.65 -6.06
CA LEU A 111 6.70 0.10 -5.35
C LEU A 111 6.81 -1.41 -5.18
N ALA A 112 7.18 -2.15 -6.24
CA ALA A 112 7.18 -3.61 -6.27
C ALA A 112 7.91 -4.29 -5.08
N PRO A 113 9.07 -3.79 -4.60
CA PRO A 113 9.78 -4.39 -3.47
C PRO A 113 9.07 -4.24 -2.10
N LEU A 114 8.04 -3.40 -2.01
CA LEU A 114 7.31 -3.11 -0.78
C LEU A 114 6.04 -3.96 -0.62
N ILE A 115 5.69 -4.75 -1.64
CA ILE A 115 4.44 -5.49 -1.70
C ILE A 115 4.68 -6.91 -1.18
N GLU A 116 3.90 -7.31 -0.18
CA GLU A 116 3.83 -8.72 0.26
C GLU A 116 3.32 -9.65 -0.85
#